data_AF-A0A251NFW8-F1
#
_entry.id   AF-A0A251NFW8-F1
#
_cell.length_a   1.000
_cell.length_b   1.000
_cell.length_c   1.000
_cell.angle_alpha   90.00
_cell.angle_beta   90.00
_cell.angle_gamma   90.00
#
_symmetry.space_group_name_H-M   'P 1'
#
loop_
_entity.id
_entity.type
_entity.pdbx_description
1 polymer ?
#
loop_
_entity_poly.entity_id
_entity_poly.type
_entity_poly.pdbx_seq_one_letter_code
_entity_poly.pdbx_strand_id
1 'polypeptide(L)'
;MNSTHQIFRPLIPAACVSFRRLSTSKLLPSPRPKALKHRHLSLQTTQNSKWAVRLSLLDQSPPKSKPKVDVDRLVDFLYEDLVHLFDDQGIDRTAYDERVKFRDPITKHDTITGYLLNISFLKIVFTPKFQLHWVKQTGPYEITTRWTMVMKFIPLPWKPELVFTGTSVMGINPETGKFCSHVDFWDSIKTNDYFSVEGLLDVFKQLRFYKTPDLETPKYEILKRTANYEVRKYSPFIVVEGSVDKLSGSAGFNDVTGYIFGKNSKMEKIPMTTPVFTEASDAEFSKVSIKICLPLEKDISS
;
A
#
# COMPACT_ATOMS: atom_id res chain seq x y z
N MET A 1 -38.99 -30.25 -6.73
CA MET A 1 -37.76 -30.61 -5.98
C MET A 1 -36.57 -30.12 -6.79
N ASN A 2 -36.14 -28.88 -6.60
CA ASN A 2 -34.95 -28.34 -7.27
C ASN A 2 -33.89 -28.07 -6.21
N SER A 3 -32.75 -28.75 -6.34
CA SER A 3 -31.64 -28.71 -5.41
C SER A 3 -30.80 -27.47 -5.69
N THR A 4 -30.78 -26.54 -4.74
CA THR A 4 -29.87 -25.40 -4.70
C THR A 4 -28.48 -25.91 -4.33
N HIS A 5 -27.61 -26.14 -5.32
CA HIS A 5 -26.22 -26.50 -5.05
C HIS A 5 -25.42 -25.23 -4.71
N GLN A 6 -25.38 -24.88 -3.42
CA GLN A 6 -24.33 -24.01 -2.88
C GLN A 6 -23.03 -24.82 -2.80
N ILE A 7 -22.15 -24.64 -3.78
CA ILE A 7 -20.82 -25.24 -3.76
C ILE A 7 -19.90 -24.31 -2.95
N PHE A 8 -19.74 -24.58 -1.66
CA PHE A 8 -18.62 -24.06 -0.87
C PHE A 8 -17.38 -24.90 -1.20
N ARG A 9 -16.35 -24.28 -1.79
CA ARG A 9 -15.02 -24.92 -1.92
C ARG A 9 -14.05 -24.30 -0.92
N PRO A 10 -13.38 -25.10 -0.08
CA PRO A 10 -12.38 -24.62 0.87
C PRO A 10 -11.09 -24.21 0.15
N LEU A 11 -10.51 -23.08 0.57
CA LEU A 11 -9.18 -22.63 0.19
C LEU A 11 -8.13 -23.50 0.88
N ILE A 12 -7.40 -24.33 0.12
CA ILE A 12 -6.17 -24.99 0.60
C ILE A 12 -4.97 -24.15 0.15
N PRO A 13 -4.10 -23.67 1.06
CA PRO A 13 -2.88 -22.98 0.70
C PRO A 13 -1.71 -23.96 0.65
N ALA A 14 -1.11 -24.18 -0.51
CA ALA A 14 0.23 -24.76 -0.60
C ALA A 14 0.90 -24.43 -1.94
N ALA A 15 1.73 -23.38 -1.95
CA ALA A 15 2.79 -23.25 -2.92
C ALA A 15 4.10 -23.03 -2.15
N CYS A 16 4.74 -24.14 -1.78
CA CYS A 16 6.14 -24.17 -1.36
C CYS A 16 7.01 -23.84 -2.57
N VAL A 17 7.65 -22.66 -2.57
CA VAL A 17 8.70 -22.34 -3.54
C VAL A 17 10.06 -22.56 -2.87
N SER A 18 10.66 -23.71 -3.19
CA SER A 18 12.02 -24.07 -2.83
C SER A 18 13.02 -23.28 -3.68
N PHE A 19 13.78 -22.36 -3.08
CA PHE A 19 14.96 -21.78 -3.72
C PHE A 19 16.15 -22.76 -3.59
N ARG A 20 16.55 -23.37 -4.72
CA ARG A 20 17.84 -24.08 -4.82
C ARG A 20 18.98 -23.06 -4.72
N ARG A 21 19.75 -23.14 -3.63
CA ARG A 21 21.08 -22.52 -3.50
C ARG A 21 22.03 -23.15 -4.53
N LEU A 22 22.64 -22.35 -5.39
CA LEU A 22 23.88 -22.75 -6.06
C LEU A 22 25.03 -22.62 -5.06
N SER A 23 25.70 -23.74 -4.80
CA SER A 23 26.93 -23.83 -4.04
C SER A 23 28.10 -23.82 -5.02
N THR A 24 29.08 -22.97 -4.79
CA THR A 24 30.48 -23.22 -5.19
C THR A 24 31.39 -22.83 -4.05
N SER A 25 31.91 -23.86 -3.37
CA SER A 25 33.03 -23.79 -2.45
C SER A 25 34.35 -23.59 -3.18
N LYS A 26 35.28 -22.82 -2.60
CA LYS A 26 36.67 -23.24 -2.33
C LYS A 26 37.34 -22.21 -1.42
N LEU A 27 37.89 -22.71 -0.31
CA LEU A 27 38.63 -21.97 0.72
C LEU A 27 40.15 -22.17 0.58
N LEU A 28 40.87 -21.13 1.04
CA LEU A 28 42.24 -21.04 1.62
C LEU A 28 43.48 -21.15 0.68
N PRO A 29 44.67 -20.61 1.08
CA PRO A 29 45.02 -19.87 2.31
C PRO A 29 45.82 -18.54 2.14
N SER A 30 45.95 -17.82 3.25
CA SER A 30 46.77 -16.62 3.46
C SER A 30 48.28 -16.86 3.31
N PRO A 31 49.05 -15.78 3.08
CA PRO A 31 50.11 -15.47 4.05
C PRO A 31 50.33 -13.96 4.33
N ARG A 32 50.51 -13.63 5.62
CA ARG A 32 51.36 -12.53 6.13
C ARG A 32 52.62 -13.19 6.73
N PRO A 33 53.72 -12.49 7.11
CA PRO A 33 53.94 -11.04 7.24
C PRO A 33 55.31 -10.55 6.70
N LYS A 34 55.56 -9.23 6.64
CA LYS A 34 56.83 -8.60 7.12
C LYS A 34 56.59 -7.13 7.52
N ALA A 35 57.25 -6.76 8.62
CA ALA A 35 57.25 -5.46 9.27
C ALA A 35 58.27 -4.50 8.63
N LEU A 36 58.04 -3.20 8.77
CA LEU A 36 59.13 -2.21 8.77
C LEU A 36 58.84 -1.10 9.79
N LYS A 37 59.86 -0.79 10.58
CA LYS A 37 59.92 0.15 11.71
C LYS A 37 60.25 1.58 11.26
N HIS A 38 60.07 2.49 12.23
CA HIS A 38 60.65 3.83 12.45
C HIS A 38 59.57 4.94 12.43
N ARG A 39 59.52 5.89 13.37
CA ARG A 39 60.45 6.31 14.43
C ARG A 39 59.65 7.03 15.54
N HIS A 40 60.10 6.85 16.77
CA HIS A 40 59.66 7.52 17.98
C HIS A 40 60.31 8.91 18.06
N LEU A 41 59.56 9.94 18.45
CA LEU A 41 60.10 11.20 18.94
C LEU A 41 59.28 11.64 20.16
N SER A 42 59.93 11.51 21.31
CA SER A 42 59.48 11.94 22.62
C SER A 42 60.19 13.23 22.99
N LEU A 43 59.44 14.24 23.42
CA LEU A 43 59.92 15.32 24.28
C LEU A 43 58.93 15.53 25.43
N GLN A 44 59.38 15.06 26.60
CA GLN A 44 59.20 15.57 27.97
C GLN A 44 59.25 17.11 28.05
N THR A 45 58.71 17.91 28.98
CA THR A 45 57.89 17.87 30.23
C THR A 45 57.45 19.36 30.41
N THR A 46 56.35 19.79 31.00
CA THR A 46 56.02 20.04 32.44
C THR A 46 55.08 21.26 32.41
N GLN A 47 53.92 21.24 33.08
CA GLN A 47 53.62 22.22 34.15
C GLN A 47 52.26 21.92 34.80
N ASN A 48 52.31 21.95 36.12
CA ASN A 48 51.19 21.79 37.04
C ASN A 48 50.18 22.94 36.92
N SER A 49 48.89 22.62 37.06
CA SER A 49 47.98 23.51 37.79
C SER A 49 46.87 22.69 38.46
N LYS A 50 47.03 22.58 39.78
CA LYS A 50 46.02 22.11 40.72
C LYS A 50 44.89 23.15 40.76
N TRP A 51 43.69 22.76 40.36
CA TRP A 51 42.46 23.35 40.87
C TRP A 51 41.57 22.23 41.36
N ALA A 52 41.63 22.02 42.67
CA ALA A 52 40.70 21.18 43.39
C ALA A 52 39.32 21.85 43.34
N VAL A 53 38.36 21.20 42.70
CA VAL A 53 36.93 21.49 42.92
C VAL A 53 36.34 20.25 43.56
N ARG A 54 36.31 20.29 44.89
CA ARG A 54 35.51 19.42 45.74
C ARG A 54 34.10 20.02 45.72
N LEU A 55 33.22 19.50 44.86
CA LEU A 55 31.79 19.79 44.92
C LEU A 55 31.03 18.46 45.08
N SER A 56 30.64 18.23 46.33
CA SER A 56 29.49 17.44 46.81
C SER A 56 29.03 16.24 45.97
N LEU A 57 29.19 15.06 46.56
CA LEU A 57 28.26 13.95 46.43
C LEU A 57 26.83 14.47 46.63
N LEU A 58 26.12 14.71 45.53
CA LEU A 58 24.66 14.75 45.51
C LEU A 58 24.23 13.46 44.83
N ASP A 59 23.68 12.58 45.65
CA ASP A 59 22.67 11.57 45.35
C ASP A 59 22.57 11.16 43.86
N GLN A 60 23.42 10.22 43.45
CA GLN A 60 23.22 9.51 42.19
C GLN A 60 22.04 8.54 42.37
N SER A 61 20.83 9.09 42.29
CA SER A 61 19.69 8.29 41.87
C SER A 61 20.04 7.67 40.51
N PRO A 62 19.84 6.36 40.28
CA PRO A 62 20.03 5.80 38.95
C PRO A 62 19.20 6.61 37.95
N PRO A 63 19.68 6.86 36.71
CA PRO A 63 18.91 7.61 35.74
C PRO A 63 17.56 6.92 35.62
N LYS A 64 16.48 7.62 35.98
CA LYS A 64 15.11 7.15 35.77
C LYS A 64 15.05 6.69 34.33
N SER A 65 14.89 5.38 34.12
CA SER A 65 14.79 4.79 32.80
C SER A 65 13.79 5.61 32.01
N LYS A 66 14.23 6.25 30.92
CA LYS A 66 13.33 6.99 30.02
C LYS A 66 12.12 6.07 29.74
N PRO A 67 10.88 6.57 29.83
CA PRO A 67 9.72 5.73 29.58
C PRO A 67 9.89 5.09 28.20
N LYS A 68 9.84 3.76 28.17
CA LYS A 68 9.92 3.00 26.92
C LYS A 68 8.73 3.44 26.07
N VAL A 69 8.99 3.97 24.88
CA VAL A 69 7.94 4.36 23.95
C VAL A 69 7.04 3.15 23.70
N ASP A 70 5.74 3.35 23.92
CA ASP A 70 4.72 2.33 23.69
C ASP A 70 4.31 2.37 22.21
N VAL A 71 4.96 1.53 21.41
CA VAL A 71 4.76 1.51 19.95
C VAL A 71 3.43 0.87 19.59
N ASP A 72 2.94 -0.11 20.37
CA ASP A 72 1.65 -0.76 20.12
C ASP A 72 0.51 0.25 20.25
N ARG A 73 0.56 1.10 21.28
CA ARG A 73 -0.39 2.22 21.41
C ARG A 73 -0.34 3.19 20.23
N LEU A 74 0.85 3.45 19.67
CA LEU A 74 0.99 4.30 18.49
C LEU A 74 0.46 3.63 17.22
N VAL A 75 0.55 2.30 17.11
CA VAL A 75 -0.08 1.53 16.03
C VAL A 75 -1.61 1.67 16.09
N ASP A 76 -2.20 1.49 17.28
CA ASP A 76 -3.64 1.65 17.49
C ASP A 76 -4.09 3.08 17.18
N PHE A 77 -3.33 4.08 17.66
CA PHE A 77 -3.58 5.48 17.32
C PHE A 77 -3.63 5.71 15.81
N LEU A 78 -2.72 5.13 15.02
CA LEU A 78 -2.74 5.32 13.56
C LEU A 78 -3.93 4.67 12.86
N TYR A 79 -4.49 3.59 13.41
CA TYR A 79 -5.73 3.01 12.90
C TYR A 79 -6.93 3.95 13.12
N GLU A 80 -6.94 4.67 14.24
CA GLU A 80 -7.98 5.63 14.56
C GLU A 80 -7.79 6.96 13.81
N ASP A 81 -6.56 7.46 13.73
CA ASP A 81 -6.29 8.81 13.23
C ASP A 81 -6.26 8.87 11.69
N LEU A 82 -5.60 7.92 11.01
CA LEU A 82 -5.39 8.01 9.56
C LEU A 82 -6.68 7.81 8.74
N VAL A 83 -7.72 7.20 9.29
CA VAL A 83 -9.03 7.11 8.61
C VAL A 83 -9.69 8.49 8.47
N HIS A 84 -9.31 9.44 9.34
CA HIS A 84 -9.80 10.81 9.36
C HIS A 84 -8.94 11.79 8.54
N LEU A 85 -7.92 11.29 7.82
CA LEU A 85 -6.94 12.09 7.08
C LEU A 85 -7.55 13.19 6.17
N PHE A 86 -8.72 12.92 5.58
CA PHE A 86 -9.38 13.84 4.66
C PHE A 86 -10.80 14.25 5.06
N ASP A 87 -11.29 13.85 6.23
CA ASP A 87 -12.59 14.29 6.73
C ASP A 87 -12.46 15.58 7.56
N ASP A 88 -13.51 15.95 8.27
CA ASP A 88 -13.58 17.19 9.06
C ASP A 88 -12.93 17.06 10.44
N GLN A 89 -12.71 15.84 10.93
CA GLN A 89 -11.95 15.59 12.15
C GLN A 89 -10.46 15.82 11.88
N GLY A 90 -9.94 15.31 10.77
CA GLY A 90 -8.55 15.48 10.39
C GLY A 90 -7.58 14.72 11.30
N ILE A 91 -6.30 15.08 11.20
CA ILE A 91 -5.18 14.44 11.91
C ILE A 91 -4.90 15.13 13.25
N ASP A 92 -4.77 14.35 14.32
CA ASP A 92 -4.38 14.85 15.64
C ASP A 92 -2.91 15.28 15.67
N ARG A 93 -2.71 16.60 15.69
CA ARG A 93 -1.40 17.25 15.70
C ARG A 93 -0.57 16.90 16.94
N THR A 94 -1.20 16.52 18.05
CA THR A 94 -0.52 16.31 19.33
C THR A 94 0.41 15.10 19.31
N ALA A 95 0.10 14.11 18.46
CA ALA A 95 0.90 12.90 18.25
C ALA A 95 2.18 13.13 17.42
N TYR A 96 2.36 14.32 16.83
CA TYR A 96 3.49 14.66 15.96
C TYR A 96 4.42 15.67 16.63
N ASP A 97 5.72 15.55 16.33
CA ASP A 97 6.69 16.61 16.65
C ASP A 97 6.44 17.84 15.75
N GLU A 98 6.75 19.04 16.25
CA GLU A 98 6.60 20.27 15.45
C GLU A 98 7.43 20.21 14.14
N ARG A 99 8.62 19.60 14.24
CA ARG A 99 9.55 19.36 13.13
C ARG A 99 9.48 17.93 12.65
N VAL A 100 8.35 17.58 12.05
CA VAL A 100 8.14 16.30 11.38
C VAL A 100 8.51 16.38 9.90
N LYS A 101 9.31 15.42 9.44
CA LYS A 101 9.72 15.33 8.03
C LYS A 101 8.72 14.49 7.24
N PHE A 102 7.92 15.13 6.40
CA PHE A 102 7.08 14.45 5.41
C PHE A 102 7.80 14.40 4.07
N ARG A 103 7.84 13.22 3.47
CA ARG A 103 8.47 12.98 2.18
C ARG A 103 7.58 12.05 1.38
N ASP A 104 7.27 12.44 0.15
CA ASP A 104 6.71 11.54 -0.86
C ASP A 104 7.47 11.76 -2.19
N PRO A 105 7.20 10.98 -3.24
CA PRO A 105 7.94 11.10 -4.50
C PRO A 105 7.85 12.48 -5.18
N ILE A 106 6.81 13.28 -4.93
CA ILE A 106 6.54 14.57 -5.59
C ILE A 106 6.44 15.76 -4.63
N THR A 107 6.34 15.55 -3.32
CA THR A 107 6.12 16.56 -2.28
C THR A 107 7.08 16.36 -1.10
N LYS A 108 7.51 17.46 -0.48
CA LYS A 108 8.28 17.45 0.77
C LYS A 108 7.81 18.57 1.70
N HIS A 109 7.71 18.25 3.00
CA HIS A 109 7.48 19.23 4.06
C HIS A 109 8.31 18.90 5.29
N ASP A 110 8.79 19.91 6.01
CA ASP A 110 9.62 19.75 7.22
C ASP A 110 8.90 20.17 8.50
N THR A 111 7.60 20.44 8.40
CA THR A 111 6.75 20.87 9.52
C THR A 111 5.38 20.21 9.42
N ILE A 112 4.76 19.97 10.58
CA ILE A 112 3.38 19.47 10.64
C ILE A 112 2.39 20.43 9.98
N THR A 113 2.62 21.74 10.13
CA THR A 113 1.77 22.76 9.51
C THR A 113 1.81 22.69 7.98
N GLY A 114 3.00 22.52 7.38
CA GLY A 114 3.12 22.40 5.93
C GLY A 114 2.36 21.20 5.36
N TYR A 115 2.42 20.06 6.07
CA TYR A 115 1.68 18.86 5.71
C TYR A 115 0.16 19.03 5.77
N LEU A 116 -0.37 19.63 6.85
CA LEU A 116 -1.81 19.86 6.99
C LEU A 116 -2.35 20.86 5.96
N LEU A 117 -1.54 21.87 5.60
CA LEU A 117 -1.87 22.78 4.50
C LEU A 117 -1.94 22.05 3.16
N ASN A 118 -1.03 21.09 2.92
CA ASN A 118 -1.08 20.24 1.72
C ASN A 118 -2.34 19.36 1.68
N ILE A 119 -2.70 18.71 2.79
CA ILE A 119 -3.96 17.95 2.90
C ILE A 119 -5.16 18.84 2.60
N SER A 120 -5.20 20.04 3.20
CA SER A 120 -6.27 21.01 2.98
C SER A 120 -6.37 21.43 1.51
N PHE A 121 -5.23 21.67 0.84
CA PHE A 121 -5.19 21.93 -0.59
C PHE A 121 -5.75 20.75 -1.41
N LEU A 122 -5.33 19.51 -1.10
CA LEU A 122 -5.81 18.32 -1.79
C LEU A 122 -7.33 18.15 -1.66
N LYS A 123 -7.93 18.45 -0.49
CA LYS A 123 -9.39 18.44 -0.29
C LYS A 123 -10.13 19.45 -1.18
N ILE A 124 -9.48 20.54 -1.59
CA ILE A 124 -10.08 21.57 -2.45
C ILE A 124 -10.07 21.13 -3.92
N VAL A 125 -8.98 20.52 -4.39
CA VAL A 125 -8.79 20.18 -5.81
C VAL A 125 -9.17 18.74 -6.16
N PHE A 126 -9.28 17.86 -5.17
CA PHE A 126 -9.68 16.46 -5.34
C PHE A 126 -10.85 16.08 -4.43
N THR A 127 -11.53 14.99 -4.76
CA THR A 127 -12.34 14.22 -3.80
C THR A 127 -11.50 13.04 -3.33
N PRO A 128 -10.71 13.19 -2.25
CA PRO A 128 -9.86 12.12 -1.73
C PRO A 128 -10.68 11.08 -0.97
N LYS A 129 -10.32 9.81 -1.16
CA LYS A 129 -10.76 8.66 -0.39
C LYS A 129 -9.54 7.88 0.03
N PHE A 130 -9.28 7.84 1.32
CA PHE A 130 -8.17 7.11 1.89
C PHE A 130 -8.65 5.79 2.49
N GLN A 131 -7.93 4.70 2.20
CA GLN A 131 -8.18 3.37 2.71
C GLN A 131 -6.91 2.87 3.38
N LEU A 132 -6.98 2.64 4.69
CA LEU A 132 -5.91 2.04 5.46
C LEU A 132 -6.10 0.52 5.48
N HIS A 133 -5.13 -0.22 4.97
CA HIS A 133 -5.19 -1.69 4.90
C HIS A 133 -4.61 -2.34 6.15
N TRP A 134 -3.45 -1.84 6.60
CA TRP A 134 -2.84 -2.29 7.85
C TRP A 134 -1.81 -1.30 8.36
N VAL A 135 -1.51 -1.41 9.66
CA VAL A 135 -0.44 -0.71 10.37
C VAL A 135 0.36 -1.75 11.14
N LYS A 136 1.70 -1.72 11.02
CA LYS A 136 2.59 -2.69 11.67
C LYS A 136 3.86 -2.02 12.15
N GLN A 137 4.31 -2.38 13.34
CA GLN A 137 5.66 -2.04 13.77
C GLN A 137 6.68 -2.79 12.90
N THR A 138 7.60 -2.06 12.27
CA THR A 138 8.67 -2.61 11.42
C THR A 138 10.06 -2.40 12.01
N GLY A 139 10.19 -1.55 13.03
CA GLY A 139 11.42 -1.33 13.77
C GLY A 139 11.16 -0.85 15.20
N PRO A 140 12.21 -0.68 16.02
CA PRO A 140 12.06 -0.29 17.43
C PRO A 140 11.37 1.07 17.61
N TYR A 141 11.53 1.97 16.65
CA TYR A 141 10.92 3.31 16.61
C TYR A 141 10.36 3.60 15.22
N GLU A 142 9.80 2.58 14.58
CA GLU A 142 9.32 2.67 13.21
C GLU A 142 8.03 1.87 13.05
N ILE A 143 7.02 2.52 12.48
CA ILE A 143 5.75 1.91 12.11
C ILE A 143 5.59 2.07 10.61
N THR A 144 5.25 0.98 9.92
CA THR A 144 4.88 1.02 8.51
C THR A 144 3.37 0.88 8.36
N THR A 145 2.78 1.67 7.49
CA THR A 145 1.37 1.56 7.08
C THR A 145 1.27 1.12 5.63
N ARG A 146 0.16 0.49 5.27
CA ARG A 146 -0.21 0.16 3.90
C ARG A 146 -1.55 0.81 3.59
N TRP A 147 -1.62 1.49 2.46
CA TRP A 147 -2.78 2.30 2.15
C TRP A 147 -3.10 2.32 0.65
N THR A 148 -4.30 2.78 0.35
CA THR A 148 -4.75 3.14 -0.99
C THR A 148 -5.46 4.48 -0.92
N MET A 149 -5.06 5.39 -1.78
CA MET A 149 -5.61 6.72 -1.89
C MET A 149 -6.20 6.88 -3.28
N VAL A 150 -7.49 7.17 -3.34
CA VAL A 150 -8.21 7.45 -4.59
C VAL A 150 -8.60 8.92 -4.56
N MET A 151 -8.14 9.69 -5.55
CA MET A 151 -8.35 11.12 -5.65
C MET A 151 -9.01 11.45 -6.98
N LYS A 152 -10.28 11.82 -6.93
CA LYS A 152 -11.00 12.29 -8.13
C LYS A 152 -10.69 13.75 -8.36
N PHE A 153 -10.05 14.10 -9.48
CA PHE A 153 -9.67 15.47 -9.77
C PHE A 153 -10.88 16.29 -10.24
N ILE A 154 -11.27 17.29 -9.46
CA ILE A 154 -12.50 18.06 -9.66
C ILE A 154 -12.40 19.08 -10.82
N PRO A 155 -11.26 19.79 -11.01
CA PRO A 155 -11.17 20.87 -12.01
C PRO A 155 -11.37 20.46 -13.48
N LEU A 156 -11.22 19.18 -13.83
CA LEU A 156 -11.35 18.72 -15.22
C LEU A 156 -12.76 18.17 -15.51
N PRO A 157 -13.37 18.47 -16.68
CA PRO A 157 -14.73 18.03 -17.00
C PRO A 157 -14.97 16.53 -16.95
N TRP A 158 -13.96 15.72 -17.29
CA TRP A 158 -14.04 14.26 -17.27
C TRP A 158 -13.71 13.64 -15.91
N LYS A 159 -13.39 14.47 -14.91
CA LYS A 159 -13.15 14.11 -13.50
C LYS A 159 -12.26 12.85 -13.36
N PRO A 160 -11.01 12.89 -13.85
CA PRO A 160 -10.14 11.72 -13.83
C PRO A 160 -9.91 11.24 -12.39
N GLU A 161 -9.86 9.93 -12.23
CA GLU A 161 -9.62 9.30 -10.95
C GLU A 161 -8.15 8.88 -10.85
N LEU A 162 -7.43 9.51 -9.94
CA LEU A 162 -6.05 9.16 -9.64
C LEU A 162 -6.07 8.18 -8.48
N VAL A 163 -5.52 6.99 -8.70
CA VAL A 163 -5.30 6.03 -7.62
C VAL A 163 -3.84 6.13 -7.19
N PHE A 164 -3.52 5.84 -5.94
CA PHE A 164 -2.17 5.68 -5.46
C PHE A 164 -2.21 4.56 -4.44
N THR A 165 -1.30 3.61 -4.53
CA THR A 165 -1.13 2.59 -3.49
C THR A 165 0.31 2.59 -3.06
N GLY A 166 0.52 2.29 -1.79
CA GLY A 166 1.85 2.44 -1.24
C GLY A 166 1.95 2.01 0.19
N THR A 167 3.12 2.31 0.74
CA THR A 167 3.41 2.17 2.16
C THR A 167 3.98 3.48 2.69
N SER A 168 3.62 3.82 3.92
CA SER A 168 4.24 4.95 4.64
C SER A 168 5.10 4.41 5.77
N VAL A 169 6.36 4.84 5.82
CA VAL A 169 7.25 4.54 6.95
C VAL A 169 7.24 5.75 7.88
N MET A 170 6.72 5.55 9.08
CA MET A 170 6.59 6.56 10.12
C MET A 170 7.65 6.35 11.19
N GLY A 171 8.55 7.32 11.33
CA GLY A 171 9.58 7.30 12.36
C GLY A 171 9.10 7.95 13.65
N ILE A 172 9.45 7.33 14.77
CA ILE A 172 9.08 7.77 16.11
C ILE A 172 10.31 8.35 16.80
N ASN A 173 10.14 9.49 17.46
CA ASN A 173 11.17 10.08 18.30
C ASN A 173 11.23 9.33 19.65
N PRO A 174 12.36 8.67 19.99
CA PRO A 174 12.47 7.91 21.23
C PRO A 174 12.45 8.78 22.49
N GLU A 175 12.65 10.09 22.37
CA GLU A 175 12.67 11.02 23.51
C GLU A 175 11.28 11.59 23.82
N THR A 176 10.51 11.91 22.78
CA THR A 176 9.17 12.52 22.93
C THR A 176 8.04 11.50 22.80
N GLY A 177 8.30 10.34 22.20
CA GLY A 177 7.27 9.34 21.86
C GLY A 177 6.35 9.76 20.72
N LYS A 178 6.70 10.82 19.97
CA LYS A 178 5.88 11.38 18.89
C LYS A 178 6.42 11.01 17.50
N PHE A 179 5.58 11.12 16.48
CA PHE A 179 6.00 10.95 15.09
C PHE A 179 6.88 12.12 14.64
N CYS A 180 8.08 11.81 14.17
CA CYS A 180 9.08 12.78 13.72
C CYS A 180 9.41 12.67 12.23
N SER A 181 8.96 11.62 11.56
CA SER A 181 9.07 11.49 10.11
C SER A 181 7.96 10.62 9.54
N HIS A 182 7.66 10.84 8.27
CA HIS A 182 6.67 10.12 7.49
C HIS A 182 7.17 10.11 6.05
N VAL A 183 7.52 8.92 5.56
CA VAL A 183 8.07 8.72 4.22
C VAL A 183 7.15 7.80 3.42
N ASP A 184 6.58 8.32 2.35
CA ASP A 184 5.64 7.62 1.47
C ASP A 184 6.36 6.99 0.28
N PHE A 185 6.03 5.73 0.02
CA PHE A 185 6.52 4.96 -1.12
C PHE A 185 5.35 4.50 -1.97
N TRP A 186 5.36 4.81 -3.26
CA TRP A 186 4.35 4.42 -4.23
C TRP A 186 4.74 3.12 -4.93
N ASP A 187 3.78 2.19 -5.04
CA ASP A 187 3.99 0.92 -5.73
C ASP A 187 4.11 1.06 -7.26
N SER A 188 3.63 2.19 -7.82
CA SER A 188 3.62 2.43 -9.28
C SER A 188 4.97 2.86 -9.83
N ILE A 189 5.95 3.18 -8.97
CA ILE A 189 7.25 3.72 -9.38
C ILE A 189 8.40 2.98 -8.72
N LYS A 190 9.58 3.01 -9.33
CA LYS A 190 10.80 2.44 -8.77
C LYS A 190 11.55 3.46 -7.93
N THR A 191 11.71 4.68 -8.45
CA THR A 191 12.45 5.74 -7.77
C THR A 191 11.50 6.54 -6.89
N ASN A 192 11.49 6.25 -5.59
CA ASN A 192 10.61 6.91 -4.62
C ASN A 192 11.27 8.11 -3.91
N ASP A 193 12.56 8.33 -4.13
CA ASP A 193 13.25 9.50 -3.57
C ASP A 193 12.69 10.80 -4.15
N TYR A 194 12.43 11.76 -3.26
CA TYR A 194 12.06 13.10 -3.68
C TYR A 194 13.27 13.80 -4.34
N PHE A 195 13.15 14.42 -5.51
CA PHE A 195 11.98 14.54 -6.39
C PHE A 195 12.02 13.47 -7.49
N SER A 196 10.92 12.74 -7.67
CA SER A 196 10.79 11.65 -8.64
C SER A 196 10.05 12.10 -9.90
N VAL A 197 10.78 12.14 -11.02
CA VAL A 197 10.19 12.38 -12.35
C VAL A 197 9.24 11.25 -12.75
N GLU A 198 9.52 10.02 -12.33
CA GLU A 198 8.66 8.86 -12.57
C GLU A 198 7.30 9.04 -11.87
N GLY A 199 7.31 9.51 -10.61
CA GLY A 199 6.10 9.85 -9.86
C GLY A 199 5.26 10.92 -10.56
N LEU A 200 5.90 12.01 -10.99
CA LEU A 200 5.21 13.08 -11.71
C LEU A 200 4.58 12.59 -13.03
N LEU A 201 5.31 11.77 -13.81
CA LEU A 201 4.79 11.18 -15.04
C LEU A 201 3.62 10.20 -14.78
N ASP A 202 3.63 9.47 -13.66
CA ASP A 202 2.51 8.61 -13.26
C ASP A 202 1.24 9.43 -12.97
N VAL A 203 1.37 10.59 -12.32
CA VAL A 203 0.26 11.54 -12.12
C VAL A 203 -0.30 12.02 -13.46
N PHE A 204 0.56 12.51 -14.35
CA PHE A 204 0.13 12.99 -15.67
C PHE A 204 -0.51 11.88 -16.52
N LYS A 205 -0.01 10.64 -16.43
CA LYS A 205 -0.58 9.49 -17.14
C LYS A 205 -2.02 9.24 -16.70
N GLN A 206 -2.32 9.36 -15.42
CA GLN A 206 -3.66 9.14 -14.86
C GLN A 206 -4.65 10.28 -15.16
N LEU A 207 -4.15 11.49 -15.40
CA LEU A 207 -5.00 12.64 -15.79
C LEU A 207 -5.54 12.54 -17.23
N ARG A 208 -4.96 11.66 -18.07
CA ARG A 208 -5.36 11.50 -19.47
C ARG A 208 -6.82 11.05 -19.59
N PHE A 209 -7.51 11.59 -20.59
CA PHE A 209 -8.86 11.19 -20.93
C PHE A 209 -8.88 9.74 -21.44
N TYR A 210 -9.47 8.83 -20.68
CA TYR A 210 -9.75 7.46 -21.10
C TYR A 210 -11.24 7.21 -21.01
N LYS A 211 -11.89 6.96 -22.16
CA LYS A 211 -13.33 6.71 -22.23
C LYS A 211 -13.58 5.21 -22.20
N THR A 212 -13.69 4.63 -21.00
CA THR A 212 -14.37 3.33 -20.86
C THR A 212 -15.86 3.52 -21.16
N PRO A 213 -16.52 2.57 -21.85
CA PRO A 213 -17.97 2.57 -21.99
C PRO A 213 -18.63 2.70 -20.61
N ASP A 214 -19.66 3.53 -20.50
CA ASP A 214 -20.41 3.75 -19.25
C ASP A 214 -21.32 2.53 -19.01
N LEU A 215 -20.69 1.42 -18.65
CA LEU A 215 -21.34 0.15 -18.33
C LEU A 215 -21.10 -0.14 -16.85
N GLU A 216 -22.10 -0.71 -16.20
CA GLU A 216 -21.99 -1.11 -14.81
C GLU A 216 -20.86 -2.14 -14.64
N THR A 217 -20.08 -1.96 -13.57
CA THR A 217 -18.93 -2.80 -13.23
C THR A 217 -19.10 -3.32 -11.80
N PRO A 218 -18.77 -4.59 -11.51
CA PRO A 218 -18.80 -5.09 -10.13
C PRO A 218 -17.89 -4.24 -9.24
N LYS A 219 -18.37 -3.92 -8.03
CA LYS A 219 -17.62 -3.09 -7.07
C LYS A 219 -16.36 -3.80 -6.60
N TYR A 220 -15.25 -3.07 -6.54
CA TYR A 220 -13.98 -3.57 -6.02
C TYR A 220 -13.17 -2.48 -5.31
N GLU A 221 -12.26 -2.93 -4.46
CA GLU A 221 -11.23 -2.12 -3.83
C GLU A 221 -9.88 -2.43 -4.48
N ILE A 222 -9.06 -1.42 -4.75
CA ILE A 222 -7.69 -1.61 -5.23
C ILE A 222 -6.79 -1.77 -4.02
N LEU A 223 -6.11 -2.91 -3.88
CA LEU A 223 -5.19 -3.18 -2.77
C LEU A 223 -3.74 -2.78 -3.11
N LYS A 224 -3.41 -2.87 -4.40
CA LYS A 224 -2.09 -2.54 -4.94
C LYS A 224 -2.20 -2.19 -6.41
N ARG A 225 -1.58 -1.08 -6.83
CA ARG A 225 -1.35 -0.73 -8.23
C ARG A 225 0.12 -0.51 -8.45
N THR A 226 0.69 -1.27 -9.37
CA THR A 226 2.06 -1.08 -9.87
C THR A 226 2.03 -0.46 -11.27
N ALA A 227 3.22 -0.25 -11.86
CA ALA A 227 3.32 0.18 -13.26
C ALA A 227 2.65 -0.80 -14.26
N ASN A 228 2.60 -2.10 -13.92
CA ASN A 228 2.26 -3.18 -14.87
C ASN A 228 1.01 -3.98 -14.51
N TYR A 229 0.60 -3.98 -13.24
CA TYR A 229 -0.54 -4.77 -12.78
C TYR A 229 -1.24 -4.12 -11.58
N GLU A 230 -2.49 -4.52 -11.38
CA GLU A 230 -3.31 -4.15 -10.23
C GLU A 230 -3.79 -5.41 -9.49
N VAL A 231 -3.87 -5.30 -8.17
CA VAL A 231 -4.52 -6.27 -7.29
C VAL A 231 -5.82 -5.64 -6.82
N ARG A 232 -6.93 -6.28 -7.17
CA ARG A 232 -8.28 -5.82 -6.86
C ARG A 232 -8.99 -6.85 -5.98
N LYS A 233 -9.70 -6.39 -4.97
CA LYS A 233 -10.59 -7.19 -4.13
C LYS A 233 -12.03 -6.86 -4.50
N TYR A 234 -12.70 -7.80 -5.15
CA TYR A 234 -14.10 -7.61 -5.54
C TYR A 234 -15.03 -7.89 -4.36
N SER A 235 -16.06 -7.06 -4.21
CA SER A 235 -17.21 -7.39 -3.35
C SER A 235 -17.96 -8.59 -3.93
N PRO A 236 -18.74 -9.36 -3.15
CA PRO A 236 -19.59 -10.41 -3.70
C PRO A 236 -20.52 -9.84 -4.78
N PHE A 237 -20.59 -10.50 -5.93
CA PHE A 237 -21.48 -10.17 -7.04
C PHE A 237 -21.98 -11.45 -7.72
N ILE A 238 -23.04 -11.33 -8.50
CA ILE A 238 -23.66 -12.46 -9.17
C ILE A 238 -23.27 -12.45 -10.64
N VAL A 239 -23.06 -13.65 -11.20
CA VAL A 239 -22.72 -13.85 -12.59
C VAL A 239 -23.67 -14.83 -13.25
N VAL A 240 -23.85 -14.67 -14.55
CA VAL A 240 -24.36 -15.73 -15.43
C VAL A 240 -23.15 -16.40 -16.06
N GLU A 241 -23.08 -17.71 -15.92
CA GLU A 241 -21.96 -18.54 -16.41
C GLU A 241 -22.41 -19.44 -17.55
N GLY A 242 -21.69 -19.38 -18.67
CA GLY A 242 -21.84 -20.29 -19.80
C GLY A 242 -20.59 -21.16 -19.93
N SER A 243 -20.76 -22.49 -19.92
CA SER A 243 -19.67 -23.45 -20.12
C SER A 243 -19.30 -23.53 -21.60
N VAL A 244 -18.01 -23.60 -21.90
CA VAL A 244 -17.46 -23.67 -23.25
C VAL A 244 -16.46 -24.81 -23.32
N ASP A 245 -16.65 -25.72 -24.28
CA ASP A 245 -15.76 -26.86 -24.47
C ASP A 245 -14.40 -26.47 -25.07
N LYS A 246 -14.33 -25.34 -25.80
CA LYS A 246 -13.08 -24.77 -26.34
C LYS A 246 -13.17 -23.25 -26.46
N LEU A 247 -12.09 -22.54 -26.09
CA LEU A 247 -11.91 -21.09 -26.26
C LEU A 247 -12.01 -20.58 -27.72
N SER A 248 -12.08 -21.48 -28.69
CA SER A 248 -12.01 -21.17 -30.13
C SER A 248 -13.37 -20.85 -30.78
N GLY A 249 -14.37 -20.38 -30.01
CA GLY A 249 -15.68 -20.05 -30.57
C GLY A 249 -16.48 -19.05 -29.74
N SER A 250 -17.39 -18.32 -30.39
CA SER A 250 -18.32 -17.38 -29.74
C SER A 250 -19.52 -18.06 -29.08
N ALA A 251 -19.62 -19.39 -29.13
CA ALA A 251 -20.77 -20.15 -28.65
C ALA A 251 -21.07 -19.87 -27.17
N GLY A 252 -20.07 -19.98 -26.29
CA GLY A 252 -20.25 -19.68 -24.86
C GLY A 252 -20.65 -18.23 -24.58
N PHE A 253 -20.13 -17.30 -25.37
CA PHE A 253 -20.52 -15.89 -25.27
C PHE A 253 -21.96 -15.69 -25.75
N ASN A 254 -22.39 -16.38 -26.81
CA ASN A 254 -23.75 -16.33 -27.34
C ASN A 254 -24.80 -16.88 -26.37
N ASP A 255 -24.43 -17.86 -25.55
CA ASP A 255 -25.34 -18.43 -24.54
C ASP A 255 -25.58 -17.42 -23.41
N VAL A 256 -24.52 -16.85 -22.84
CA VAL A 256 -24.63 -15.86 -21.76
C VAL A 256 -25.25 -14.56 -22.28
N THR A 257 -24.88 -14.11 -23.48
CA THR A 257 -25.51 -12.94 -24.11
C THR A 257 -26.97 -13.19 -24.47
N GLY A 258 -27.32 -14.42 -24.89
CA GLY A 258 -28.69 -14.82 -25.12
C GLY A 258 -29.55 -14.63 -23.88
N TYR A 259 -29.06 -15.06 -22.72
CA TYR A 259 -29.76 -14.90 -21.44
C TYR A 259 -30.07 -13.43 -21.13
N ILE A 260 -29.07 -12.53 -21.21
CA ILE A 260 -29.25 -11.10 -20.93
C ILE A 260 -30.07 -10.38 -22.01
N PHE A 261 -30.14 -10.89 -23.25
CA PHE A 261 -30.99 -10.32 -24.30
C PHE A 261 -32.43 -10.85 -24.33
N GLY A 262 -32.85 -11.59 -23.30
CA GLY A 262 -34.24 -12.02 -23.14
C GLY A 262 -34.50 -13.50 -23.39
N LYS A 263 -33.47 -14.34 -23.58
CA LYS A 263 -33.61 -15.82 -23.56
C LYS A 263 -33.56 -16.37 -22.13
N ASN A 264 -34.30 -15.72 -21.23
CA ASN A 264 -34.51 -16.17 -19.85
C ASN A 264 -36.01 -16.45 -19.63
N SER A 265 -36.36 -17.13 -18.54
CA SER A 265 -37.75 -17.54 -18.26
C SER A 265 -38.73 -16.38 -18.16
N LYS A 266 -38.26 -15.17 -17.84
CA LYS A 266 -39.07 -13.95 -17.76
C LYS A 266 -39.10 -13.14 -19.07
N MET A 267 -38.37 -13.58 -20.10
CA MET A 267 -38.15 -12.85 -21.35
C MET A 267 -37.65 -11.41 -21.16
N GLU A 268 -36.93 -11.16 -20.07
CA GLU A 268 -36.51 -9.83 -19.64
C GLU A 268 -35.16 -9.45 -20.26
N LYS A 269 -35.00 -8.21 -20.71
CA LYS A 269 -33.69 -7.70 -21.17
C LYS A 269 -32.92 -7.13 -19.99
N ILE A 270 -31.69 -7.61 -19.80
CA ILE A 270 -30.76 -7.20 -18.75
C ILE A 270 -29.68 -6.31 -19.39
N PRO A 271 -29.37 -5.13 -18.81
CA PRO A 271 -28.27 -4.29 -19.27
C PRO A 271 -26.93 -5.04 -19.32
N MET A 272 -26.12 -4.75 -20.33
CA MET A 272 -24.74 -5.25 -20.41
C MET A 272 -23.88 -4.66 -19.28
N THR A 273 -22.96 -5.46 -18.76
CA THR A 273 -21.96 -5.04 -17.77
C THR A 273 -20.54 -5.23 -18.31
N THR A 274 -19.56 -4.65 -17.63
CA THR A 274 -18.14 -4.83 -17.92
C THR A 274 -17.37 -5.19 -16.63
N PRO A 275 -16.28 -5.96 -16.70
CA PRO A 275 -15.79 -6.72 -17.84
C PRO A 275 -16.55 -8.04 -18.03
N VAL A 276 -16.30 -8.72 -19.15
CA VAL A 276 -16.63 -10.13 -19.32
C VAL A 276 -15.45 -10.95 -18.81
N PHE A 277 -15.70 -11.86 -17.88
CA PHE A 277 -14.66 -12.74 -17.34
C PHE A 277 -14.60 -14.04 -18.12
N THR A 278 -13.39 -14.57 -18.27
CA THR A 278 -13.14 -15.91 -18.83
C THR A 278 -12.33 -16.67 -17.80
N GLU A 279 -12.85 -17.81 -17.34
CA GLU A 279 -12.20 -18.63 -16.33
C GLU A 279 -11.97 -20.04 -16.88
N ALA A 280 -10.77 -20.58 -16.66
CA ALA A 280 -10.43 -21.95 -17.00
C ALA A 280 -10.41 -22.79 -15.72
N SER A 281 -11.01 -23.98 -15.75
CA SER A 281 -11.04 -24.87 -14.59
C SER A 281 -9.70 -25.52 -14.27
N ASP A 282 -8.82 -25.61 -15.26
CA ASP A 282 -7.51 -26.24 -15.18
C ASP A 282 -6.51 -25.57 -16.12
N ALA A 283 -5.22 -25.84 -15.89
CA ALA A 283 -4.12 -25.30 -16.68
C ALA A 283 -4.05 -25.83 -18.12
N GLU A 284 -4.75 -26.93 -18.40
CA GLU A 284 -4.87 -27.51 -19.74
C GLU A 284 -6.02 -26.87 -20.55
N PHE A 285 -6.74 -25.92 -19.95
CA PHE A 285 -7.92 -25.25 -20.52
C PHE A 285 -9.01 -26.23 -21.00
N SER A 286 -9.12 -27.38 -20.32
CA SER A 286 -10.00 -28.47 -20.74
C SER A 286 -11.48 -28.12 -20.59
N LYS A 287 -11.80 -27.20 -19.68
CA LYS A 287 -13.12 -26.60 -19.54
C LYS A 287 -12.97 -25.13 -19.22
N VAL A 288 -13.61 -24.30 -20.02
CA VAL A 288 -13.58 -22.85 -19.88
C VAL A 288 -14.99 -22.34 -19.71
N SER A 289 -15.18 -21.32 -18.88
CA SER A 289 -16.45 -20.65 -18.75
C SER A 289 -16.33 -19.16 -18.98
N ILE A 290 -17.38 -18.62 -19.60
CA ILE A 290 -17.55 -17.20 -19.82
C ILE A 290 -18.56 -16.70 -18.81
N LYS A 291 -18.24 -15.61 -18.13
CA LYS A 291 -19.03 -15.03 -17.05
C LYS A 291 -19.34 -13.57 -17.32
N ILE A 292 -20.62 -13.22 -17.31
CA ILE A 292 -21.09 -11.83 -17.36
C ILE A 292 -21.70 -11.49 -16.00
N CYS A 293 -21.31 -10.35 -15.44
CA CYS A 293 -21.87 -9.86 -14.18
C CYS A 293 -23.32 -9.44 -14.38
N LEU A 294 -24.14 -9.67 -13.36
CA LEU A 294 -25.47 -9.08 -13.30
C LEU A 294 -25.41 -7.71 -12.60
N PRO A 295 -26.24 -6.74 -13.03
CA PRO A 295 -26.44 -5.47 -12.33
C PRO A 295 -26.74 -5.65 -10.83
N LEU A 296 -26.22 -4.75 -9.99
CA LEU A 296 -26.27 -4.86 -8.53
C LEU A 296 -27.70 -4.89 -7.96
N GLU A 297 -28.64 -4.23 -8.63
CA GLU A 297 -30.04 -4.12 -8.20
C GLU A 297 -30.90 -5.33 -8.56
N LYS A 298 -30.32 -6.33 -9.26
CA LYS A 298 -31.09 -7.48 -9.69
C LYS A 298 -31.25 -8.47 -8.54
N ASP A 299 -32.36 -8.31 -7.82
CA ASP A 299 -32.83 -9.28 -6.84
C ASP A 299 -33.19 -10.60 -7.54
N ILE A 300 -32.54 -11.69 -7.15
CA ILE A 300 -32.75 -13.03 -7.74
C ILE A 300 -33.79 -13.82 -6.94
N SER A 301 -34.43 -13.20 -5.95
CA SER A 301 -35.61 -13.79 -5.32
C SER A 301 -36.73 -13.91 -6.36
N SER A 302 -36.86 -15.10 -6.93
CA SER A 302 -37.95 -15.57 -7.79
C SER A 302 -38.25 -17.01 -7.42
#